data_AF-A0A401PXV5-F1
#
_entry.id   AF-A0A401PXV5-F1
#
_cell.length_a   1.000
_cell.length_b   1.000
_cell.length_c   1.000
_cell.angle_alpha   90.00
_cell.angle_beta   90.00
_cell.angle_gamma   90.00
#
_symmetry.space_group_name_H-M   'P 1'
#
loop_
_entity.id
_entity.type
_entity.pdbx_description
1 polymer ?
#
loop_
_entity_poly.entity_id
_entity_poly.type
_entity_poly.pdbx_seq_one_letter_code
_entity_poly.pdbx_strand_id
1 'polypeptide(L)'
;MPPILNRIGTKKTPPTFNKTNTFTAGFQNIVDAYGVGNYREVNPAPYSIITFPFIFAIMFGDCGHGLVMAIMALGMILYEKHHRNIDMKNEILSILCHGRYIILLMGLFSIYTGLIYNDCFSKTFNLFGSAWNVRAMFQPNGPWSNETLHKSATLQLNPAVLGVFSGQPYPFGIDPVSGIKLPISIPP
;
A
#
# COMPACT_ATOMS: atom_id res chain seq x y z
N MET A 1 -45.90 -12.96 36.95
CA MET A 1 -46.44 -11.98 35.97
C MET A 1 -45.64 -12.12 34.69
N PRO A 2 -46.27 -12.34 33.52
CA PRO A 2 -45.53 -12.41 32.27
C PRO A 2 -44.99 -11.02 31.88
N PRO A 3 -43.80 -10.93 31.29
CA PRO A 3 -43.26 -9.65 30.82
C PRO A 3 -44.15 -9.08 29.69
N ILE A 4 -44.53 -7.81 29.82
CA ILE A 4 -45.39 -7.11 28.85
C ILE A 4 -44.47 -6.33 27.89
N LEU A 5 -44.49 -6.69 26.60
CA LEU A 5 -43.83 -5.94 25.52
C LEU A 5 -44.88 -5.26 24.66
N ASN A 6 -44.97 -3.93 24.73
CA ASN A 6 -45.90 -3.15 23.90
C ASN A 6 -45.14 -2.44 22.76
N ARG A 7 -45.53 -2.69 21.51
CA ARG A 7 -44.96 -2.02 20.33
C ARG A 7 -45.80 -0.79 20.00
N ILE A 8 -45.19 0.39 20.06
CA ILE A 8 -45.86 1.67 19.77
C ILE A 8 -45.39 2.16 18.39
N GLY A 9 -46.32 2.56 17.53
CA GLY A 9 -46.01 3.25 16.27
C GLY A 9 -45.64 4.71 16.53
N THR A 10 -44.47 5.15 16.07
CA THR A 10 -43.99 6.54 16.19
C THR A 10 -43.57 7.09 14.83
N LYS A 11 -43.70 8.42 14.65
CA LYS A 11 -43.19 9.15 13.47
C LYS A 11 -41.77 9.69 13.67
N LYS A 12 -41.16 9.48 14.85
CA LYS A 12 -39.77 9.88 15.12
C LYS A 12 -38.81 9.04 14.29
N THR A 13 -37.73 9.64 13.80
CA THR A 13 -36.65 8.93 13.11
C THR A 13 -35.98 7.96 14.10
N PRO A 14 -36.00 6.65 13.82
CA PRO A 14 -35.34 5.68 14.70
C PRO A 14 -33.82 5.77 14.58
N PRO A 15 -33.06 5.33 15.61
CA PRO A 15 -31.62 5.37 15.58
C PRO A 15 -31.04 4.41 14.52
N THR A 16 -29.91 4.78 13.94
CA THR A 16 -29.13 3.93 13.04
C THR A 16 -28.32 2.93 13.86
N PHE A 17 -28.36 1.66 13.48
CA PHE A 17 -27.57 0.60 14.12
C PHE A 17 -26.94 -0.28 13.04
N ASN A 18 -25.60 -0.29 13.01
CA ASN A 18 -24.82 -1.12 12.11
C ASN A 18 -24.27 -2.31 12.88
N LYS A 19 -24.54 -3.54 12.42
CA LYS A 19 -23.94 -4.74 13.00
C LYS A 19 -22.47 -4.79 12.62
N THR A 20 -21.58 -4.63 13.60
CA THR A 20 -20.13 -4.72 13.42
C THR A 20 -19.59 -6.05 13.93
N ASN A 21 -18.51 -6.53 13.30
CA ASN A 21 -17.68 -7.61 13.80
C ASN A 21 -16.37 -7.01 14.33
N THR A 22 -15.55 -7.78 15.05
CA THR A 22 -14.25 -7.32 15.55
C THR A 22 -13.35 -6.77 14.44
N PHE A 23 -13.49 -7.28 13.21
CA PHE A 23 -12.79 -6.77 12.03
C PHE A 23 -13.36 -5.43 11.52
N THR A 24 -14.68 -5.30 11.40
CA THR A 24 -15.32 -4.12 10.80
C THR A 24 -15.53 -2.98 11.80
N ALA A 25 -15.43 -3.24 13.10
CA ALA A 25 -15.61 -2.24 14.15
C ALA A 25 -14.63 -1.06 14.02
N GLY A 26 -13.36 -1.32 13.72
CA GLY A 26 -12.37 -0.25 13.51
C GLY A 26 -12.74 0.66 12.34
N PHE A 27 -13.11 0.08 11.20
CA PHE A 27 -13.53 0.84 10.01
C PHE A 27 -14.83 1.60 10.23
N GLN A 28 -15.80 1.00 10.94
CA GLN A 28 -17.04 1.66 11.29
C GLN A 28 -16.80 2.86 12.20
N ASN A 29 -15.93 2.74 13.20
CA ASN A 29 -15.59 3.85 14.09
C ASN A 29 -14.96 5.03 13.33
N ILE A 30 -14.15 4.76 12.29
CA ILE A 30 -13.58 5.81 11.44
C ILE A 30 -14.68 6.54 10.65
N VAL A 31 -15.63 5.80 10.09
CA VAL A 31 -16.77 6.39 9.36
C VAL A 31 -17.67 7.18 10.30
N ASP A 32 -18.02 6.62 11.45
CA ASP A 32 -18.91 7.24 12.43
C ASP A 32 -18.27 8.49 13.07
N ALA A 33 -16.93 8.56 13.12
CA ALA A 33 -16.21 9.76 13.57
C ALA A 33 -16.41 10.97 12.64
N TYR A 34 -16.67 10.75 11.34
CA TYR A 34 -17.06 11.82 10.42
C TYR A 34 -18.53 12.21 10.58
N GLY A 35 -19.39 11.24 10.86
CA GLY A 35 -20.80 11.47 11.11
C GLY A 35 -21.60 10.18 11.09
N VAL A 36 -22.66 10.13 11.90
CA VAL A 36 -23.58 8.99 11.92
C VAL A 36 -24.59 9.15 10.79
N GLY A 37 -24.68 8.15 9.90
CA GLY A 37 -25.61 8.14 8.78
C GLY A 37 -27.08 8.12 9.21
N ASN A 38 -27.96 8.62 8.35
CA ASN A 38 -29.40 8.62 8.59
C ASN A 38 -29.99 7.20 8.60
N TYR A 39 -31.19 7.08 9.18
CA TYR A 39 -31.88 5.80 9.23
C TYR A 39 -32.12 5.24 7.83
N ARG A 40 -31.62 4.02 7.59
CA ARG A 40 -31.66 3.29 6.30
C ARG A 40 -30.85 3.95 5.17
N GLU A 41 -29.88 4.79 5.50
CA GLU A 41 -28.87 5.26 4.56
C GLU A 41 -27.84 4.15 4.23
N VAL A 42 -27.19 4.25 3.07
CA VAL A 42 -26.14 3.30 2.67
C VAL A 42 -24.89 3.54 3.53
N ASN A 43 -24.44 2.50 4.22
CA ASN A 43 -23.22 2.58 5.02
C ASN A 43 -21.98 2.55 4.10
N PRO A 44 -21.08 3.56 4.14
CA PRO A 44 -19.87 3.55 3.35
C PRO A 44 -18.76 2.64 3.91
N ALA A 45 -18.86 2.21 5.18
CA ALA A 45 -17.83 1.41 5.86
C ALA A 45 -17.37 0.17 5.09
N PRO A 46 -18.23 -0.64 4.43
CA PRO A 46 -17.79 -1.80 3.64
C PRO A 46 -16.86 -1.43 2.48
N TYR A 47 -17.07 -0.28 1.85
CA TYR A 47 -16.19 0.20 0.78
C TYR A 47 -14.87 0.70 1.36
N SER A 48 -14.94 1.45 2.47
CA SER A 48 -13.77 1.97 3.17
C SER A 48 -12.83 0.87 3.68
N ILE A 49 -13.31 -0.36 3.92
CA ILE A 49 -12.45 -1.49 4.31
C ILE A 49 -11.32 -1.73 3.30
N ILE A 50 -11.60 -1.57 2.00
CA ILE A 50 -10.62 -1.84 0.93
C ILE A 50 -10.04 -0.55 0.38
N THR A 51 -10.88 0.45 0.10
CA THR A 51 -10.42 1.68 -0.59
C THR A 51 -9.48 2.51 0.28
N PHE A 52 -9.74 2.61 1.60
CA PHE A 52 -8.89 3.41 2.49
C PHE A 52 -7.46 2.85 2.60
N PRO A 53 -7.25 1.57 2.93
CA PRO A 53 -5.91 0.98 2.92
C PRO A 53 -5.23 0.99 1.55
N PHE A 54 -6.00 0.84 0.47
CA PHE A 54 -5.47 0.86 -0.88
C PHE A 54 -4.94 2.24 -1.29
N ILE A 55 -5.70 3.31 -1.02
CA ILE A 55 -5.24 4.69 -1.28
C ILE A 55 -4.01 5.01 -0.43
N PHE A 56 -4.00 4.59 0.84
CA PHE A 56 -2.83 4.72 1.69
C PHE A 56 -1.61 4.01 1.08
N ALA A 57 -1.78 2.79 0.57
CA ALA A 57 -0.72 2.01 -0.04
C ALA A 57 -0.15 2.62 -1.32
N ILE A 58 -0.97 3.34 -2.11
CA ILE A 58 -0.47 4.08 -3.28
C ILE A 58 0.44 5.22 -2.83
N MET A 59 0.09 5.92 -1.74
CA MET A 59 0.84 7.07 -1.22
C MET A 59 2.11 6.67 -0.47
N PHE A 60 2.06 5.57 0.29
CA PHE A 60 3.18 5.11 1.13
C PHE A 60 4.08 4.08 0.41
N GLY A 61 3.63 3.53 -0.73
CA GLY A 61 4.09 2.32 -1.43
C GLY A 61 5.57 1.99 -1.40
N ASP A 62 6.05 1.48 -0.27
CA ASP A 62 7.37 0.91 -0.06
C ASP A 62 7.20 -0.52 0.48
N CYS A 63 7.83 -1.48 -0.18
CA CYS A 63 7.77 -2.88 0.21
C CYS A 63 8.41 -3.12 1.59
N GLY A 64 9.52 -2.43 1.88
CA GLY A 64 10.28 -2.58 3.11
C GLY A 64 9.54 -2.02 4.31
N HIS A 65 9.11 -0.76 4.22
CA HIS A 65 8.33 -0.15 5.29
C HIS A 65 6.96 -0.81 5.47
N GLY A 66 6.30 -1.21 4.37
CA GLY A 66 5.06 -2.00 4.38
C GLY A 66 5.21 -3.32 5.15
N LEU A 67 6.33 -4.02 4.97
CA LEU A 67 6.65 -5.25 5.69
C LEU A 67 6.84 -5.02 7.19
N VAL A 68 7.54 -3.96 7.58
CA VAL A 68 7.70 -3.60 9.00
C VAL A 68 6.35 -3.29 9.65
N MET A 69 5.48 -2.52 8.98
CA MET A 69 4.12 -2.23 9.46
C MET A 69 3.28 -3.51 9.59
N ALA A 70 3.36 -4.42 8.61
CA ALA A 70 2.64 -5.69 8.64
C ALA A 70 3.10 -6.60 9.80
N ILE A 71 4.41 -6.70 10.05
CA ILE A 71 4.95 -7.45 11.19
C ILE A 71 4.51 -6.83 12.51
N MET A 72 4.57 -5.50 12.64
CA MET A 72 4.13 -4.79 13.84
C MET A 72 2.64 -5.05 14.12
N ALA A 73 1.79 -4.94 13.10
CA ALA A 73 0.35 -5.21 13.23
C ALA A 73 0.07 -6.68 13.58
N LEU A 74 0.80 -7.62 12.98
CA LEU A 74 0.68 -9.05 13.30
C LEU A 74 1.08 -9.32 14.76
N GLY A 75 2.18 -8.71 15.23
CA GLY A 75 2.62 -8.81 16.61
C GLY A 75 1.54 -8.33 17.60
N MET A 76 0.85 -7.23 17.28
CA MET A 76 -0.24 -6.71 18.11
C MET A 76 -1.47 -7.62 18.13
N ILE A 77 -1.84 -8.22 16.99
CA ILE A 77 -2.95 -9.18 16.90
C ILE A 77 -2.65 -10.42 17.75
N LEU A 78 -1.41 -10.93 17.71
CA LEU A 78 -0.98 -12.06 18.52
C LEU A 78 -0.97 -11.72 20.02
N TYR A 79 -0.48 -10.54 20.37
CA TYR A 79 -0.42 -10.07 21.75
C TYR A 79 -1.82 -9.89 22.37
N GLU A 80 -2.77 -9.30 21.65
CA GLU A 80 -4.16 -9.16 22.12
C GLU A 80 -4.83 -10.51 22.35
N LYS A 81 -4.59 -11.49 21.46
CA LYS A 81 -5.14 -12.85 21.64
C LYS A 81 -4.65 -13.48 22.95
N HIS A 82 -3.43 -13.16 23.37
CA HIS A 82 -2.85 -13.65 24.63
C HIS A 82 -3.28 -12.82 25.85
N HIS A 83 -3.49 -11.50 25.68
CA HIS A 83 -3.70 -10.54 26.76
C HIS A 83 -4.99 -9.71 26.62
N ARG A 84 -6.13 -10.39 26.48
CA ARG A 84 -7.44 -9.76 26.26
C ARG A 84 -7.96 -8.86 27.41
N ASN A 85 -7.36 -8.94 28.59
CA ASN A 85 -7.78 -8.26 29.82
C ASN A 85 -6.73 -7.28 30.38
N ILE A 86 -5.69 -6.93 29.62
CA ILE A 86 -4.73 -5.92 30.08
C ILE A 86 -5.26 -4.54 29.70
N ASP A 87 -5.61 -3.75 30.70
CA ASP A 87 -5.90 -2.32 30.52
C ASP A 87 -4.61 -1.60 30.10
N MET A 88 -4.56 -1.29 28.80
CA MET A 88 -3.49 -0.49 28.22
C MET A 88 -3.58 0.94 28.75
N LYS A 89 -2.73 1.29 29.72
CA LYS A 89 -2.66 2.65 30.30
C LYS A 89 -2.25 3.73 29.29
N ASN A 90 -1.66 3.35 28.16
CA ASN A 90 -1.21 4.28 27.13
C ASN A 90 -2.30 4.44 26.07
N GLU A 91 -2.87 5.64 25.97
CA GLU A 91 -3.92 5.97 25.00
C GLU A 91 -3.50 5.71 23.55
N ILE A 92 -2.25 6.01 23.21
CA ILE A 92 -1.70 5.79 21.86
C ILE A 92 -1.73 4.29 21.49
N LEU A 93 -1.28 3.43 22.41
CA LEU A 93 -1.29 1.98 22.17
C LEU A 93 -2.72 1.42 22.15
N SER A 94 -3.62 2.00 22.95
CA SER A 94 -5.05 1.64 22.93
C SER A 94 -5.66 1.91 21.55
N ILE A 95 -5.49 3.12 20.99
CA ILE A 95 -5.99 3.48 19.66
C ILE A 95 -5.43 2.51 18.60
N LEU A 96 -4.14 2.22 18.69
CA LEU A 96 -3.44 1.39 17.72
C LEU A 96 -3.90 -0.09 17.79
N CYS A 97 -4.19 -0.62 18.99
CA CYS A 97 -4.79 -1.94 19.18
C CYS A 97 -6.24 -2.03 18.66
N HIS A 98 -7.04 -0.98 18.84
CA HIS A 98 -8.37 -0.90 18.24
C HIS A 98 -8.29 -0.88 16.70
N GLY A 99 -7.25 -0.26 16.15
CA GLY A 99 -6.98 -0.16 14.72
C GLY A 99 -6.15 -1.29 14.10
N ARG A 100 -5.84 -2.37 14.81
CA ARG A 100 -4.87 -3.40 14.37
C ARG A 100 -5.14 -3.98 12.97
N TYR A 101 -6.41 -4.21 12.63
CA TYR A 101 -6.79 -4.78 11.33
C TYR A 101 -6.63 -3.76 10.20
N ILE A 102 -6.82 -2.48 10.51
CA ILE A 102 -6.61 -1.38 9.57
C ILE A 102 -5.12 -1.30 9.23
N ILE A 103 -4.24 -1.32 10.24
CA ILE A 103 -2.79 -1.27 10.06
C ILE A 103 -2.28 -2.50 9.32
N LEU A 104 -2.83 -3.69 9.60
CA LEU A 104 -2.51 -4.91 8.87
C LEU A 104 -2.87 -4.80 7.38
N LEU A 105 -4.07 -4.33 7.04
CA LEU A 105 -4.47 -4.13 5.65
C LEU A 105 -3.59 -3.07 4.97
N MET A 106 -3.31 -1.96 5.65
CA MET A 106 -2.44 -0.90 5.14
C MET A 106 -1.03 -1.42 4.82
N GLY A 107 -0.45 -2.23 5.72
CA GLY A 107 0.85 -2.87 5.48
C GLY A 107 0.81 -3.84 4.31
N LEU A 108 -0.20 -4.71 4.22
CA LEU A 108 -0.33 -5.70 3.15
C LEU A 108 -0.51 -5.04 1.78
N PHE A 109 -1.38 -4.04 1.67
CA PHE A 109 -1.53 -3.30 0.42
C PHE A 109 -0.27 -2.50 0.08
N SER A 110 0.44 -1.94 1.07
CA SER A 110 1.72 -1.24 0.83
C SER A 110 2.81 -2.16 0.30
N ILE A 111 2.85 -3.42 0.75
CA ILE A 111 3.76 -4.42 0.18
C ILE A 111 3.38 -4.68 -1.28
N TYR A 112 2.10 -4.84 -1.58
CA TYR A 112 1.63 -5.06 -2.95
C TYR A 112 1.97 -3.90 -3.89
N THR A 113 1.69 -2.65 -3.48
CA THR A 113 2.03 -1.47 -4.29
C THR A 113 3.54 -1.23 -4.36
N GLY A 114 4.28 -1.46 -3.27
CA GLY A 114 5.75 -1.36 -3.26
C GLY A 114 6.41 -2.38 -4.19
N LEU A 115 5.85 -3.59 -4.30
CA LEU A 115 6.28 -4.59 -5.28
C LEU A 115 5.96 -4.17 -6.73
N ILE A 116 4.83 -3.52 -6.97
CA ILE A 116 4.50 -2.94 -8.28
C ILE A 116 5.47 -1.79 -8.63
N TYR A 117 5.81 -0.92 -7.68
CA TYR A 117 6.79 0.14 -7.89
C TYR A 117 8.23 -0.37 -7.94
N ASN A 118 8.46 -1.62 -7.54
CA ASN A 118 9.77 -2.22 -7.41
C ASN A 118 10.69 -1.41 -6.47
N ASP A 119 10.12 -0.87 -5.39
CA ASP A 119 10.87 -0.11 -4.39
C ASP A 119 10.79 -0.78 -3.02
N CYS A 120 11.96 -1.16 -2.50
CA CYS A 120 12.14 -1.72 -1.17
C CYS A 120 13.31 -1.00 -0.49
N PHE A 121 13.01 -0.17 0.50
CA PHE A 121 14.03 0.67 1.18
C PHE A 121 14.91 1.47 0.21
N SER A 122 14.30 2.06 -0.83
CA SER A 122 15.01 2.82 -1.88
C SER A 122 15.98 1.96 -2.71
N LYS A 123 15.76 0.64 -2.73
CA LYS A 123 16.48 -0.33 -3.56
C LYS A 123 15.50 -1.09 -4.43
N THR A 124 15.96 -1.33 -5.64
CA THR A 124 15.16 -1.93 -6.70
C THR A 124 15.55 -3.40 -6.88
N PHE A 125 14.57 -4.30 -6.95
CA PHE A 125 14.81 -5.73 -7.13
C PHE A 125 14.84 -6.11 -8.61
N ASN A 126 15.83 -6.93 -8.98
CA ASN A 126 15.92 -7.50 -10.32
C ASN A 126 15.45 -8.97 -10.32
N LEU A 127 14.13 -9.20 -10.33
CA LEU A 127 13.56 -10.56 -10.29
C LEU A 127 13.57 -11.27 -11.65
N PHE A 128 13.34 -10.54 -12.75
CA PHE A 128 13.15 -11.14 -14.09
C PHE A 128 14.21 -10.73 -15.12
N GLY A 129 15.23 -9.97 -14.72
CA GLY A 129 16.18 -9.33 -15.64
C GLY A 129 15.64 -7.98 -16.15
N SER A 130 16.51 -6.97 -16.28
CA SER A 130 16.10 -5.67 -16.83
C SER A 130 15.79 -5.79 -18.32
N ALA A 131 14.71 -5.14 -18.78
CA ALA A 131 14.39 -5.08 -20.21
C ALA A 131 15.37 -4.16 -20.96
N TRP A 132 16.12 -3.33 -20.23
CA TRP A 132 17.17 -2.47 -20.75
C TRP A 132 18.56 -3.09 -20.58
N ASN A 133 19.38 -3.00 -21.63
CA ASN A 133 20.76 -3.47 -21.62
C ASN A 133 21.72 -2.35 -22.04
N VAL A 134 22.54 -1.88 -21.10
CA VAL A 134 23.54 -0.82 -21.34
C VAL A 134 24.70 -1.30 -22.23
N ARG A 135 24.99 -2.62 -22.26
CA ARG A 135 26.12 -3.16 -23.04
C ARG A 135 25.91 -3.03 -24.55
N ALA A 136 24.67 -3.06 -25.02
CA ALA A 136 24.32 -2.84 -26.42
C ALA A 136 24.69 -1.43 -26.92
N MET A 137 24.96 -0.50 -26.00
CA MET A 137 25.38 0.86 -26.34
C MET A 137 26.89 0.98 -26.63
N PHE A 138 27.69 -0.05 -26.29
CA PHE A 138 29.13 -0.12 -26.57
C PHE A 138 29.49 -1.12 -27.68
N GLN A 139 28.73 -2.21 -27.86
CA GLN A 139 29.05 -3.28 -28.81
C GLN A 139 27.79 -3.79 -29.52
N PRO A 140 27.84 -4.16 -30.82
CA PRO A 140 28.96 -4.04 -31.76
C PRO A 140 29.05 -2.69 -32.51
N ASN A 141 27.95 -1.94 -32.66
CA ASN A 141 27.89 -0.67 -33.40
C ASN A 141 27.28 0.47 -32.55
N GLY A 142 27.58 0.49 -31.26
CA GLY A 142 27.03 1.48 -30.34
C GLY A 142 27.70 2.86 -30.47
N PRO A 143 27.00 3.97 -30.19
CA PRO A 143 27.55 5.33 -30.28
C PRO A 143 28.49 5.69 -29.12
N TRP A 144 28.63 4.85 -28.10
CA TRP A 144 29.47 5.14 -26.93
C TRP A 144 30.86 4.52 -27.05
N SER A 145 31.87 5.33 -26.74
CA SER A 145 33.28 4.95 -26.65
C SER A 145 33.81 5.22 -25.24
N ASN A 146 34.97 4.65 -24.90
CA ASN A 146 35.61 4.91 -23.60
C ASN A 146 35.87 6.42 -23.39
N GLU A 147 36.13 7.17 -24.46
CA GLU A 147 36.30 8.63 -24.37
C GLU A 147 35.04 9.38 -23.97
N THR A 148 33.86 8.93 -24.43
CA THR A 148 32.59 9.56 -24.04
C THR A 148 32.28 9.31 -22.58
N LEU A 149 32.59 8.11 -22.07
CA LEU A 149 32.41 7.77 -20.65
C LEU A 149 33.23 8.68 -19.71
N HIS A 150 34.44 9.06 -20.11
CA HIS A 150 35.30 9.93 -19.30
C HIS A 150 35.03 11.43 -19.50
N LYS A 151 34.42 11.84 -20.62
CA LYS A 151 34.10 13.25 -20.92
C LYS A 151 32.73 13.70 -20.40
N SER A 152 31.72 12.83 -20.40
CA SER A 152 30.35 13.21 -20.06
C SER A 152 29.97 12.76 -18.66
N ALA A 153 29.56 13.69 -17.81
CA ALA A 153 29.03 13.40 -16.48
C ALA A 153 27.63 12.77 -16.52
N THR A 154 26.90 12.85 -17.63
CA THR A 154 25.55 12.29 -17.82
C THR A 154 25.46 11.58 -19.17
N LEU A 155 24.83 10.40 -19.22
CA LEU A 155 24.81 9.55 -20.41
C LEU A 155 23.37 9.11 -20.72
N GLN A 156 22.81 9.42 -21.88
CA GLN A 156 21.40 9.10 -22.18
C GLN A 156 21.27 7.79 -22.96
N LEU A 157 20.38 6.88 -22.55
CA LEU A 157 20.10 5.67 -23.34
C LEU A 157 19.16 6.01 -24.51
N ASN A 158 19.56 5.65 -25.73
CA ASN A 158 18.72 5.80 -26.92
C ASN A 158 17.94 4.50 -27.18
N PRO A 159 16.59 4.50 -27.10
CA PRO A 159 15.78 3.31 -27.35
C PRO A 159 15.81 2.81 -28.80
N ALA A 160 16.24 3.64 -29.76
CA ALA A 160 16.30 3.27 -31.18
C ALA A 160 17.51 2.37 -31.54
N VAL A 161 18.47 2.21 -30.63
CA VAL A 161 19.66 1.36 -30.84
C VAL A 161 19.30 -0.10 -30.57
N LEU A 162 19.60 -0.96 -31.54
CA LEU A 162 19.29 -2.39 -31.50
C LEU A 162 19.92 -3.06 -30.26
N GLY A 163 19.10 -3.71 -29.45
CA GLY A 163 19.53 -4.42 -28.24
C GLY A 163 19.59 -3.57 -26.95
N VAL A 164 19.38 -2.25 -27.03
CA VAL A 164 19.30 -1.38 -25.83
C VAL A 164 17.98 -1.58 -25.08
N PHE A 165 16.89 -1.78 -25.83
CA PHE A 165 15.59 -2.20 -25.31
C PHE A 165 15.25 -3.58 -25.88
N SER A 166 14.93 -4.54 -25.02
CA SER A 166 14.59 -5.93 -25.40
C SER A 166 13.28 -6.04 -26.21
N GLY A 167 12.48 -4.96 -26.28
CA GLY A 167 11.21 -4.93 -27.01
C GLY A 167 10.01 -5.45 -26.21
N GLN A 168 10.24 -6.03 -25.03
CA GLN A 168 9.19 -6.53 -24.14
C GLN A 168 9.15 -5.72 -22.84
N PRO A 169 7.96 -5.25 -22.39
CA PRO A 169 7.83 -4.57 -21.11
C PRO A 169 8.15 -5.52 -19.95
N TYR A 170 8.66 -4.97 -18.85
CA TYR A 170 8.98 -5.75 -17.66
C TYR A 170 7.72 -6.48 -17.16
N PRO A 171 7.76 -7.81 -16.94
CA PRO A 171 6.55 -8.60 -16.69
C PRO A 171 5.77 -8.22 -15.42
N PHE A 172 6.40 -7.59 -14.45
CA PHE A 172 5.79 -7.29 -13.16
C PHE A 172 6.34 -6.00 -12.55
N GLY A 173 5.54 -4.93 -12.54
CA GLY A 173 5.91 -3.65 -11.95
C GLY A 173 6.81 -2.78 -12.82
N ILE A 174 7.57 -1.89 -12.19
CA ILE A 174 8.48 -0.96 -12.88
C ILE A 174 9.84 -1.61 -13.10
N ASP A 175 10.42 -1.37 -14.29
CA ASP A 175 11.74 -1.90 -14.65
C ASP A 175 12.82 -1.44 -13.64
N PRO A 176 13.65 -2.38 -13.14
CA PRO A 176 14.66 -2.05 -12.15
C PRO A 176 15.67 -0.98 -12.57
N VAL A 177 15.88 -0.79 -13.88
CA VAL A 177 16.78 0.25 -14.42
C VAL A 177 16.29 1.66 -14.11
N SER A 178 14.99 1.85 -13.87
CA SER A 178 14.44 3.17 -13.50
C SER A 178 14.94 3.65 -12.14
N GLY A 179 15.19 2.76 -11.18
CA GLY A 179 15.72 3.10 -9.86
C GLY A 179 17.23 3.41 -9.84
N ILE A 180 17.96 2.97 -10.87
CA ILE A 180 19.42 3.17 -11.00
C ILE A 180 19.73 4.41 -11.87
N LYS A 181 18.73 5.22 -12.25
CA LYS A 181 18.89 6.47 -13.02
C LYS A 181 19.60 7.58 -12.23
N LEU A 182 20.89 7.39 -12.01
CA LEU A 182 21.89 8.42 -11.82
C LEU A 182 22.90 8.22 -12.95
N PRO A 183 23.43 9.27 -13.57
CA PRO A 183 22.84 10.36 -14.33
C PRO A 183 22.56 9.92 -15.78
N ILE A 184 21.54 9.10 -15.96
CA ILE A 184 21.20 8.50 -17.25
C ILE A 184 19.79 8.92 -17.63
N SER A 185 19.67 10.00 -18.42
CA SER A 185 18.37 10.51 -18.85
C SER A 185 17.86 9.65 -20.02
N ILE A 186 16.65 9.14 -19.90
CA ILE A 186 15.93 8.49 -21.00
C ILE A 186 14.90 9.54 -21.47
N PRO A 187 14.80 9.84 -22.78
CA PRO A 187 13.79 10.79 -23.28
C PRO A 187 12.36 10.27 -23.00
N PRO A 188 11.37 11.19 -22.91
CA PRO A 188 9.96 10.83 -22.72
C PRO A 188 9.39 9.98 -23.86
#